data_AF-A0A7D5NLH3-F1
#
_entry.id   AF-A0A7D5NLH3-F1
#
_cell.length_a   1.000
_cell.length_b   1.000
_cell.length_c   1.000
_cell.angle_alpha   90.00
_cell.angle_beta   90.00
_cell.angle_gamma   90.00
#
_symmetry.space_group_name_H-M   'P 1'
#
loop_
_entity.id
_entity.type
_entity.pdbx_description
1 polymer ?
#
loop_
_entity_poly.entity_id
_entity_poly.type
_entity_poly.pdbx_seq_one_letter_code
_entity_poly.pdbx_strand_id
1 'polypeptide(L)'
;MGALVDIYFPLILELNFMVSSTSSDPSLSLQTASSKTESESGPPLPLADNIASCMNTAEPLGFYDCQGTENEINVRWSSHLSNDGMLDFIWCPHVNLSRFSCSSSDSEYFPESGSSAVFMHSNGRDLIIKNKKISPESFSDYITRLDGYNDSDNSSPLILAACKAGSDDADGSIAQKLANAIGRTIVASPGMIRAEANDEKTHIIKICSDQPFLAFTPSNIV
;
A
#
# COMPACT_ATOMS: atom_id res chain seq x y z
N MET A 1 34.31 -1.88 25.85
CA MET A 1 34.35 -1.68 24.39
C MET A 1 33.47 -2.75 23.77
N GLY A 2 32.30 -2.39 23.26
CA GLY A 2 31.44 -3.29 22.49
C GLY A 2 31.45 -2.85 21.03
N ALA A 3 31.52 -3.79 20.09
CA ALA A 3 31.35 -3.50 18.68
C ALA A 3 29.84 -3.48 18.38
N LEU A 4 29.30 -2.31 18.02
CA LEU A 4 27.95 -2.22 17.44
C LEU A 4 28.01 -2.73 16.00
N VAL A 5 27.70 -4.02 15.84
CA VAL A 5 27.45 -4.65 14.54
C VAL A 5 25.94 -4.68 14.34
N ASP A 6 25.36 -3.50 14.12
CA ASP A 6 23.93 -3.34 13.83
C ASP A 6 23.62 -3.70 12.37
N ILE A 7 23.92 -4.95 12.02
CA ILE A 7 23.40 -5.64 10.83
C ILE A 7 22.70 -6.89 11.33
N TYR A 8 21.46 -6.71 11.81
CA TYR A 8 20.53 -7.79 12.03
C TYR A 8 19.15 -7.43 11.46
N PHE A 9 18.86 -7.99 10.29
CA PHE A 9 17.50 -8.29 9.86
C PHE A 9 17.13 -9.67 10.41
N PRO A 10 16.05 -9.79 11.21
CA PRO A 10 15.42 -11.09 11.44
C PRO A 10 13.89 -11.00 11.25
N LEU A 11 13.42 -11.33 10.04
CA LEU A 11 12.01 -11.52 9.66
C LEU A 11 11.12 -10.24 9.77
N ILE A 12 9.97 -10.12 9.09
CA ILE A 12 9.26 -11.08 8.23
C ILE A 12 9.07 -10.49 6.82
N LEU A 13 9.68 -11.12 5.80
CA LEU A 13 9.11 -11.20 4.45
C LEU A 13 9.81 -12.28 3.61
N GLU A 14 9.97 -13.50 4.17
CA GLU A 14 10.30 -14.65 3.33
C GLU A 14 9.14 -14.88 2.34
N LEU A 15 9.41 -14.62 1.06
CA LEU A 15 8.49 -14.83 -0.05
C LEU A 15 8.92 -16.05 -0.86
N ASN A 16 8.68 -17.22 -0.25
CA ASN A 16 8.74 -18.51 -0.94
C ASN A 16 7.63 -18.60 -2.00
N PHE A 17 7.86 -17.98 -3.17
CA PHE A 17 7.04 -18.17 -4.36
C PHE A 17 7.20 -19.62 -4.87
N MET A 18 6.34 -20.52 -4.38
CA MET A 18 6.09 -21.78 -5.09
C MET A 18 5.39 -21.47 -6.42
N VAL A 19 6.18 -21.44 -7.50
CA VAL A 19 5.65 -21.45 -8.88
C VAL A 19 5.08 -22.85 -9.14
N SER A 20 3.83 -23.06 -8.71
CA SER A 20 3.11 -24.31 -8.94
C SER A 20 2.60 -24.34 -10.39
N SER A 21 3.37 -25.00 -11.26
CA SER A 21 3.07 -25.12 -12.69
C SER A 21 1.88 -26.06 -12.96
N THR A 22 0.65 -25.56 -12.88
CA THR A 22 -0.57 -26.31 -13.24
C THR A 22 -1.08 -25.99 -14.64
N SER A 23 -0.56 -26.69 -15.64
CA SER A 23 -1.13 -26.73 -16.99
C SER A 23 -2.21 -27.81 -17.11
N SER A 24 -3.45 -27.46 -17.47
CA SER A 24 -4.37 -28.25 -18.33
C SER A 24 -5.73 -27.57 -18.53
N ASP A 25 -6.37 -27.84 -19.66
CA ASP A 25 -7.59 -27.22 -20.20
C ASP A 25 -8.93 -27.63 -19.52
N PRO A 26 -10.05 -26.91 -19.79
CA PRO A 26 -11.34 -27.08 -19.10
C PRO A 26 -12.35 -27.99 -19.84
N SER A 27 -13.38 -28.48 -19.12
CA SER A 27 -14.63 -28.98 -19.75
C SER A 27 -15.82 -29.13 -18.78
N LEU A 28 -17.01 -28.62 -19.18
CA LEU A 28 -18.38 -29.19 -19.01
C LEU A 28 -18.92 -29.48 -17.56
N SER A 29 -20.22 -29.38 -17.22
CA SER A 29 -21.46 -29.05 -17.98
C SER A 29 -22.64 -28.63 -17.05
N LEU A 30 -23.78 -28.25 -17.65
CA LEU A 30 -25.03 -27.75 -17.02
C LEU A 30 -25.77 -28.74 -16.08
N GLN A 31 -26.63 -28.20 -15.19
CA GLN A 31 -28.02 -28.70 -15.00
C GLN A 31 -28.96 -27.67 -14.31
N THR A 32 -30.29 -27.92 -14.32
CA THR A 32 -31.36 -26.91 -14.07
C THR A 32 -32.66 -27.47 -13.42
N ALA A 33 -33.22 -26.79 -12.41
CA ALA A 33 -34.66 -26.75 -11.98
C ALA A 33 -34.82 -25.86 -10.71
N SER A 34 -35.90 -25.14 -10.33
CA SER A 34 -37.28 -24.84 -10.81
C SER A 34 -38.47 -25.44 -10.00
N SER A 35 -39.11 -24.62 -9.15
CA SER A 35 -40.52 -24.64 -8.61
C SER A 35 -40.64 -23.52 -7.51
N LYS A 36 -41.67 -22.67 -7.31
CA LYS A 36 -43.17 -22.75 -7.23
C LYS A 36 -43.72 -23.41 -5.94
N THR A 37 -44.73 -22.90 -5.21
CA THR A 37 -45.49 -21.60 -5.18
C THR A 37 -46.32 -21.45 -3.87
N GLU A 38 -46.79 -20.22 -3.52
CA GLU A 38 -48.03 -19.90 -2.73
C GLU A 38 -48.13 -20.39 -1.25
N SER A 39 -48.94 -19.92 -0.28
CA SER A 39 -49.78 -18.71 0.06
C SER A 39 -50.22 -18.85 1.58
N GLU A 40 -50.97 -18.01 2.34
CA GLU A 40 -51.70 -16.72 2.21
C GLU A 40 -52.07 -16.11 3.62
N SER A 41 -52.73 -14.93 3.66
CA SER A 41 -53.62 -14.38 4.73
C SER A 41 -53.09 -13.79 6.07
N GLY A 42 -53.93 -12.93 6.69
CA GLY A 42 -53.81 -12.22 7.99
C GLY A 42 -54.94 -11.16 8.12
N PRO A 43 -55.00 -10.23 9.13
CA PRO A 43 -54.30 -10.09 10.41
C PRO A 43 -55.28 -10.10 11.63
N PRO A 44 -54.89 -9.71 12.87
CA PRO A 44 -55.10 -8.30 13.29
C PRO A 44 -53.99 -7.71 14.20
N LEU A 45 -54.03 -6.38 14.40
CA LEU A 45 -53.14 -5.59 15.28
C LEU A 45 -53.64 -5.54 16.75
N PRO A 46 -52.76 -5.20 17.72
CA PRO A 46 -52.82 -3.83 18.25
C PRO A 46 -51.47 -3.18 18.65
N LEU A 47 -51.49 -1.85 18.74
CA LEU A 47 -50.64 -0.92 19.51
C LEU A 47 -49.10 -1.04 19.49
N ALA A 48 -48.51 -0.17 18.66
CA ALA A 48 -47.33 0.68 18.88
C ALA A 48 -46.35 0.40 20.05
N ASP A 49 -45.05 0.42 19.72
CA ASP A 49 -44.21 1.55 20.13
C ASP A 49 -43.15 1.93 19.06
N ASN A 50 -42.47 3.06 19.25
CA ASN A 50 -41.82 3.87 18.21
C ASN A 50 -40.44 3.39 17.72
N ILE A 51 -40.31 3.04 16.43
CA ILE A 51 -39.11 3.35 15.58
C ILE A 51 -39.59 3.62 14.13
N ALA A 52 -39.08 4.67 13.47
CA ALA A 52 -39.31 4.94 12.04
C ALA A 52 -38.34 4.12 11.16
N SER A 53 -38.71 3.47 10.05
CA SER A 53 -39.57 3.87 8.91
C SER A 53 -38.89 4.92 8.00
N CYS A 54 -38.60 4.67 6.71
CA CYS A 54 -38.83 3.43 5.94
C CYS A 54 -37.95 3.28 4.67
N MET A 55 -37.73 2.01 4.33
CA MET A 55 -37.66 1.40 2.98
C MET A 55 -36.56 1.75 1.94
N ASN A 56 -36.02 0.66 1.38
CA ASN A 56 -35.39 0.61 0.06
C ASN A 56 -36.40 0.97 -1.04
N THR A 57 -35.91 1.63 -2.09
CA THR A 57 -36.37 1.38 -3.47
C THR A 57 -35.24 0.74 -4.25
N ALA A 58 -35.45 -0.47 -4.74
CA ALA A 58 -34.53 -1.16 -5.64
C ALA A 58 -35.15 -1.24 -7.04
N GLU A 59 -34.39 -0.85 -8.05
CA GLU A 59 -34.33 -1.39 -9.42
C GLU A 59 -33.03 -0.81 -10.06
N PRO A 60 -32.43 -1.45 -11.08
CA PRO A 60 -30.97 -1.44 -11.21
C PRO A 60 -30.41 -0.46 -12.26
N LEU A 61 -29.14 -0.10 -12.09
CA LEU A 61 -28.09 -0.18 -13.12
C LEU A 61 -26.73 0.17 -12.52
N GLY A 62 -25.70 -0.63 -12.80
CA GLY A 62 -24.31 -0.35 -12.40
C GLY A 62 -23.96 -0.72 -10.96
N PHE A 63 -23.67 -2.00 -10.72
CA PHE A 63 -22.67 -2.35 -9.71
C PHE A 63 -21.31 -1.78 -10.19
N TYR A 64 -20.95 -0.59 -9.71
CA TYR A 64 -19.54 -0.21 -9.68
C TYR A 64 -18.89 -0.99 -8.54
N ASP A 65 -18.03 -1.94 -8.90
CA ASP A 65 -17.36 -2.81 -7.94
C ASP A 65 -16.21 -2.06 -7.26
N CYS A 66 -16.56 -1.24 -6.26
CA CYS A 66 -15.60 -0.47 -5.47
C CYS A 66 -14.95 -1.31 -4.34
N GLN A 67 -14.82 -2.63 -4.54
CA GLN A 67 -14.10 -3.53 -3.64
C GLN A 67 -12.86 -4.09 -4.35
N GLY A 68 -11.65 -3.66 -3.97
CA GLY A 68 -10.43 -4.41 -4.30
C GLY A 68 -9.12 -3.63 -4.34
N THR A 69 -9.09 -2.40 -4.86
CA THR A 69 -7.81 -1.76 -5.29
C THR A 69 -7.09 -0.91 -4.22
N GLU A 70 -7.71 -0.69 -3.06
CA GLU A 70 -7.10 0.10 -1.98
C GLU A 70 -6.07 -0.72 -1.19
N ASN A 71 -4.87 -0.17 -1.04
CA ASN A 71 -3.67 -0.79 -0.45
C ASN A 71 -3.13 -2.02 -1.21
N GLU A 72 -3.62 -2.30 -2.43
CA GLU A 72 -3.15 -3.41 -3.25
C GLU A 72 -1.68 -3.22 -3.66
N ILE A 73 -0.88 -4.29 -3.57
CA ILE A 73 0.51 -4.33 -4.01
C ILE A 73 0.54 -4.62 -5.51
N ASN A 74 1.12 -3.71 -6.29
CA ASN A 74 1.35 -3.94 -7.72
C ASN A 74 2.43 -5.01 -7.91
N VAL A 75 2.01 -6.27 -8.00
CA VAL A 75 2.90 -7.45 -8.09
C VAL A 75 3.82 -7.37 -9.30
N ARG A 76 3.34 -6.82 -10.44
CA ARG A 76 4.13 -6.65 -11.68
C ARG A 76 5.38 -5.81 -11.44
N TRP A 77 5.23 -4.61 -10.89
CA TRP A 77 6.37 -3.73 -10.64
C TRP A 77 7.20 -4.16 -9.43
N SER A 78 6.55 -4.64 -8.37
CA SER A 78 7.23 -5.08 -7.14
C SER A 78 8.16 -6.28 -7.40
N SER A 79 7.70 -7.29 -8.16
CA SER A 79 8.54 -8.41 -8.58
C SER A 79 9.57 -8.01 -9.65
N HIS A 80 9.21 -7.14 -10.60
CA HIS A 80 10.17 -6.70 -11.63
C HIS A 80 11.34 -5.90 -11.03
N LEU A 81 11.14 -5.17 -9.94
CA LEU A 81 12.17 -4.30 -9.33
C LEU A 81 12.84 -4.90 -8.08
N SER A 82 12.28 -5.93 -7.43
CA SER A 82 12.96 -6.69 -6.36
C SER A 82 14.04 -7.65 -6.89
N ASN A 83 14.94 -8.12 -6.03
CA ASN A 83 15.80 -9.28 -6.30
C ASN A 83 14.99 -10.59 -6.32
N ASP A 84 15.48 -11.60 -7.03
CA ASP A 84 14.87 -12.92 -7.06
C ASP A 84 14.82 -13.53 -5.65
N GLY A 85 13.62 -13.93 -5.20
CA GLY A 85 13.39 -14.49 -3.86
C GLY A 85 13.34 -13.48 -2.70
N MET A 86 13.46 -12.17 -2.98
CA MET A 86 13.26 -11.10 -1.99
C MET A 86 12.13 -10.16 -2.41
N LEU A 87 11.70 -9.29 -1.49
CA LEU A 87 10.78 -8.19 -1.76
C LEU A 87 11.39 -6.87 -1.25
N ASP A 88 12.55 -6.52 -1.80
CA ASP A 88 13.27 -5.27 -1.50
C ASP A 88 12.71 -4.04 -2.23
N PHE A 89 11.67 -4.22 -3.05
CA PHE A 89 10.88 -3.14 -3.63
C PHE A 89 9.37 -3.49 -3.68
N ILE A 90 8.52 -2.61 -3.14
CA ILE A 90 7.05 -2.73 -3.19
C ILE A 90 6.47 -1.42 -3.73
N TRP A 91 5.61 -1.51 -4.75
CA TRP A 91 4.80 -0.39 -5.23
C TRP A 91 3.32 -0.60 -4.91
N CYS A 92 2.71 0.40 -4.27
CA CYS A 92 1.28 0.45 -3.96
C CYS A 92 0.70 1.76 -4.51
N PRO A 93 -0.01 1.73 -5.66
CA PRO A 93 -0.44 2.94 -6.36
C PRO A 93 -1.59 3.69 -5.68
N HIS A 94 -2.38 3.01 -4.84
CA HIS A 94 -3.57 3.57 -4.19
C HIS A 94 -3.54 3.21 -2.71
N VAL A 95 -3.16 4.16 -1.85
CA VAL A 95 -3.10 3.96 -0.40
C VAL A 95 -4.33 4.57 0.27
N ASN A 96 -5.02 3.79 1.09
CA ASN A 96 -5.98 4.27 2.07
C ASN A 96 -5.48 3.98 3.50
N LEU A 97 -4.96 5.03 4.12
CA LEU A 97 -4.44 5.02 5.49
C LEU A 97 -5.51 4.67 6.54
N SER A 98 -6.80 4.92 6.27
CA SER A 98 -7.87 4.57 7.22
C SER A 98 -8.17 3.06 7.29
N ARG A 99 -7.60 2.27 6.37
CA ARG A 99 -7.60 0.79 6.42
C ARG A 99 -6.30 0.19 6.97
N PHE A 100 -5.33 0.99 7.39
CA PHE A 100 -4.14 0.45 8.07
C PHE A 100 -4.47 -0.02 9.49
N SER A 101 -3.73 -1.05 9.93
CA SER A 101 -3.84 -1.63 11.25
C SER A 101 -3.40 -0.64 12.32
N CYS A 102 -4.16 -0.56 13.40
CA CYS A 102 -3.87 0.32 14.54
C CYS A 102 -2.46 0.11 15.11
N SER A 103 -1.99 1.09 15.87
CA SER A 103 -0.72 0.98 16.57
C SER A 103 -0.69 -0.21 17.54
N SER A 104 0.45 -0.90 17.58
CA SER A 104 0.74 -1.97 18.55
C SER A 104 1.63 -1.49 19.71
N SER A 105 2.08 -0.23 19.70
CA SER A 105 2.89 0.38 20.75
C SER A 105 2.78 1.90 20.73
N ASP A 106 2.90 2.56 21.89
CA ASP A 106 3.03 4.02 21.98
C ASP A 106 4.33 4.56 21.32
N SER A 107 5.21 3.67 20.86
CA SER A 107 6.47 3.95 20.16
C SER A 107 6.43 3.76 18.64
N GLU A 108 5.25 3.61 18.03
CA GLU A 108 5.09 3.50 16.57
C GLU A 108 4.47 4.77 15.98
N TYR A 109 5.16 5.40 15.04
CA TYR A 109 4.67 6.52 14.26
C TYR A 109 4.16 6.07 12.89
N PHE A 110 3.20 6.79 12.34
CA PHE A 110 2.49 6.46 11.09
C PHE A 110 2.51 7.65 10.12
N PRO A 111 2.43 7.42 8.80
CA PRO A 111 2.20 8.49 7.85
C PRO A 111 0.76 9.01 7.99
N GLU A 112 0.59 10.30 8.24
CA GLU A 112 -0.74 10.94 8.36
C GLU A 112 -1.35 11.33 7.01
N SER A 113 -0.55 11.31 5.94
CA SER A 113 -0.99 11.57 4.57
C SER A 113 -0.20 10.77 3.55
N GLY A 114 -0.84 10.47 2.42
CA GLY A 114 -0.28 9.67 1.34
C GLY A 114 -1.37 9.05 0.48
N SER A 115 -1.17 9.07 -0.83
CA SER A 115 -2.10 8.52 -1.84
C SER A 115 -1.53 7.32 -2.59
N SER A 116 -0.22 7.15 -2.53
CA SER A 116 0.56 6.02 -3.03
C SER A 116 1.73 5.78 -2.09
N ALA A 117 2.29 4.57 -2.08
CA ALA A 117 3.46 4.22 -1.28
C ALA A 117 4.47 3.40 -2.08
N VAL A 118 5.75 3.66 -1.83
CA VAL A 118 6.85 2.80 -2.21
C VAL A 118 7.64 2.36 -0.98
N PHE A 119 7.78 1.05 -0.78
CA PHE A 119 8.73 0.50 0.19
C PHE A 119 9.99 0.06 -0.55
N MET A 120 11.15 0.45 -0.05
CA MET A 120 12.43 0.08 -0.63
C MET A 120 13.58 0.20 0.37
N HIS A 121 14.69 -0.48 0.09
CA HIS A 121 15.89 -0.35 0.91
C HIS A 121 16.57 1.02 0.74
N SER A 122 17.11 1.53 1.85
CA SER A 122 17.87 2.77 1.96
C SER A 122 18.91 2.61 3.06
N ASN A 123 20.08 3.24 2.87
CA ASN A 123 21.11 3.33 3.92
C ASN A 123 21.15 4.72 4.60
N GLY A 124 20.23 5.62 4.25
CA GLY A 124 20.18 7.01 4.70
C GLY A 124 20.91 8.01 3.80
N ARG A 125 21.53 7.56 2.69
CA ARG A 125 22.09 8.42 1.63
C ARG A 125 21.72 7.95 0.22
N ASP A 126 21.87 6.66 -0.02
CA ASP A 126 21.46 6.00 -1.27
C ASP A 126 20.14 5.26 -1.07
N LEU A 127 19.26 5.34 -2.07
CA LEU A 127 18.21 4.35 -2.28
C LEU A 127 18.83 3.09 -2.91
N ILE A 128 18.20 1.93 -2.71
CA ILE A 128 18.73 0.63 -3.20
C ILE A 128 17.62 -0.16 -3.90
N ILE A 129 17.90 -0.63 -5.11
CA ILE A 129 17.03 -1.50 -5.94
C ILE A 129 17.89 -2.62 -6.53
N LYS A 130 17.48 -3.89 -6.40
CA LYS A 130 18.26 -5.07 -6.84
C LYS A 130 19.72 -5.06 -6.39
N ASN A 131 19.97 -4.73 -5.12
CA ASN A 131 21.30 -4.55 -4.52
C ASN A 131 22.18 -3.44 -5.17
N LYS A 132 21.64 -2.63 -6.08
CA LYS A 132 22.33 -1.48 -6.68
C LYS A 132 21.88 -0.18 -6.02
N LYS A 133 22.84 0.68 -5.72
CA LYS A 133 22.58 2.08 -5.33
C LYS A 133 21.92 2.81 -6.49
N ILE A 134 20.92 3.63 -6.18
CA ILE A 134 20.26 4.54 -7.12
C ILE A 134 20.11 5.91 -6.45
N SER A 135 20.37 6.99 -7.20
CA SER A 135 20.18 8.35 -6.68
C SER A 135 18.70 8.74 -6.72
N PRO A 136 18.23 9.71 -5.92
CA PRO A 136 16.83 10.15 -5.95
C PRO A 136 16.36 10.61 -7.34
N GLU A 137 17.23 11.26 -8.10
CA GLU A 137 16.99 11.78 -9.45
C GLU A 137 17.01 10.66 -10.50
N SER A 138 17.84 9.63 -10.28
CA SER A 138 17.80 8.40 -11.08
C SER A 138 16.52 7.61 -10.79
N PHE A 139 16.00 7.68 -9.56
CA PHE A 139 14.81 6.96 -9.13
C PHE A 139 13.50 7.66 -9.52
N SER A 140 13.45 9.00 -9.56
CA SER A 140 12.31 9.74 -10.11
C SER A 140 11.97 9.31 -11.55
N ASP A 141 13.00 8.97 -12.32
CA ASP A 141 12.89 8.50 -13.70
C ASP A 141 12.27 7.09 -13.83
N TYR A 142 12.27 6.29 -12.76
CA TYR A 142 11.54 5.02 -12.69
C TYR A 142 10.14 5.20 -12.09
N ILE A 143 10.01 5.89 -10.94
CA ILE A 143 8.76 5.94 -10.19
C ILE A 143 7.63 6.64 -10.97
N THR A 144 7.96 7.66 -11.76
CA THR A 144 7.02 8.39 -12.62
C THR A 144 6.47 7.57 -13.80
N ARG A 145 7.05 6.39 -14.07
CA ARG A 145 6.68 5.45 -15.14
C ARG A 145 5.93 4.21 -14.64
N LEU A 146 5.68 4.10 -13.33
CA LEU A 146 4.94 2.98 -12.75
C LEU A 146 3.43 3.15 -13.02
N ASP A 147 2.77 2.03 -13.35
CA ASP A 147 1.31 2.00 -13.50
C ASP A 147 0.65 2.50 -12.19
N GLY A 148 -0.33 3.40 -12.28
CA GLY A 148 -0.97 4.02 -11.11
C GLY A 148 -0.34 5.32 -10.59
N TYR A 149 0.91 5.66 -10.94
CA TYR A 149 1.59 6.84 -10.39
C TYR A 149 0.86 8.17 -10.66
N ASN A 150 0.32 8.33 -11.88
CA ASN A 150 -0.41 9.51 -12.32
C ASN A 150 -1.94 9.41 -12.10
N ASP A 151 -2.43 8.25 -11.64
CA ASP A 151 -3.86 8.00 -11.44
C ASP A 151 -4.32 8.49 -10.05
N SER A 152 -3.39 8.53 -9.09
CA SER A 152 -3.51 9.38 -7.91
C SER A 152 -3.42 10.87 -8.28
N ASP A 153 -4.23 11.73 -7.65
CA ASP A 153 -4.07 13.18 -7.76
C ASP A 153 -2.62 13.58 -7.43
N ASN A 154 -1.92 14.19 -8.40
CA ASN A 154 -0.50 14.54 -8.29
C ASN A 154 -0.21 15.62 -7.21
N SER A 155 -1.23 16.29 -6.67
CA SER A 155 -1.11 17.13 -5.47
C SER A 155 -1.02 16.33 -4.17
N SER A 156 -1.51 15.08 -4.15
CA SER A 156 -1.52 14.22 -2.97
C SER A 156 -0.14 13.59 -2.73
N PRO A 157 0.38 13.56 -1.48
CA PRO A 157 1.72 13.05 -1.21
C PRO A 157 1.92 11.58 -1.59
N LEU A 158 3.20 11.22 -1.76
CA LEU A 158 3.69 9.85 -1.95
C LEU A 158 4.52 9.43 -0.74
N ILE A 159 4.23 8.26 -0.16
CA ILE A 159 4.95 7.74 1.01
C ILE A 159 6.21 7.02 0.54
N LEU A 160 7.37 7.53 0.92
CA LEU A 160 8.66 6.86 0.76
C LEU A 160 8.97 6.07 2.04
N ALA A 161 8.49 4.82 2.06
CA ALA A 161 8.71 3.86 3.13
C ALA A 161 10.12 3.24 3.02
N ALA A 162 11.16 4.08 3.15
CA ALA A 162 12.57 3.68 3.12
C ALA A 162 13.32 4.21 4.35
N CYS A 163 14.12 3.34 4.99
CA CYS A 163 14.82 3.65 6.24
C CYS A 163 15.68 4.92 6.14
N LYS A 164 15.53 5.83 7.11
CA LYS A 164 16.28 7.09 7.25
C LYS A 164 16.17 8.04 6.05
N ALA A 165 15.19 7.86 5.16
CA ALA A 165 15.06 8.69 3.96
C ALA A 165 14.69 10.16 4.27
N GLY A 166 14.05 10.42 5.41
CA GLY A 166 13.80 11.76 5.94
C GLY A 166 14.91 12.32 6.85
N SER A 167 16.06 11.63 6.98
CA SER A 167 17.22 12.16 7.70
C SER A 167 18.02 13.06 6.78
N ASP A 168 18.31 14.29 7.19
CA ASP A 168 19.24 15.13 6.46
C ASP A 168 20.69 14.64 6.63
N ASP A 169 21.46 14.77 5.54
CA ASP A 169 22.91 14.67 5.54
C ASP A 169 23.53 15.99 5.04
N ALA A 170 24.84 16.01 4.78
CA ALA A 170 25.54 17.22 4.32
C ALA A 170 25.03 17.76 2.97
N ASP A 171 24.36 16.93 2.18
CA ASP A 171 23.81 17.24 0.87
C ASP A 171 22.26 17.30 0.89
N GLY A 172 21.62 17.14 2.06
CA GLY A 172 20.17 17.12 2.27
C GLY A 172 19.50 15.73 2.17
N SER A 173 18.37 15.54 2.83
CA SER A 173 17.65 14.25 2.89
C SER A 173 17.26 13.66 1.52
N ILE A 174 17.24 12.33 1.43
CA ILE A 174 16.76 11.56 0.26
C ILE A 174 15.34 12.02 -0.13
N ALA A 175 14.47 12.20 0.86
CA ALA A 175 13.09 12.59 0.65
C ALA A 175 12.94 13.97 0.00
N GLN A 176 13.75 14.95 0.42
CA GLN A 176 13.73 16.29 -0.20
C GLN A 176 14.31 16.27 -1.63
N LYS A 177 15.40 15.52 -1.85
CA LYS A 177 15.98 15.31 -3.19
C LYS A 177 14.96 14.68 -4.14
N LEU A 178 14.28 13.62 -3.69
CA LEU A 178 13.23 12.97 -4.48
C LEU A 178 12.04 13.90 -4.74
N ALA A 179 11.54 14.61 -3.72
CA ALA A 179 10.42 15.53 -3.85
C ALA A 179 10.68 16.62 -4.91
N ASN A 180 11.89 17.20 -4.90
CA ASN A 180 12.32 18.16 -5.92
C ASN A 180 12.35 17.51 -7.32
N ALA A 181 12.84 16.27 -7.44
CA ALA A 181 12.98 15.57 -8.71
C ALA A 181 11.66 15.07 -9.32
N ILE A 182 10.67 14.66 -8.51
CA ILE A 182 9.33 14.26 -8.99
C ILE A 182 8.31 15.40 -9.03
N GLY A 183 8.62 16.58 -8.49
CA GLY A 183 7.71 17.72 -8.41
C GLY A 183 6.48 17.50 -7.52
N ARG A 184 6.55 16.54 -6.58
CA ARG A 184 5.45 16.07 -5.73
C ARG A 184 5.93 15.82 -4.30
N THR A 185 5.09 16.12 -3.32
CA THR A 185 5.42 16.00 -1.88
C THR A 185 5.71 14.55 -1.48
N ILE A 186 6.84 14.33 -0.81
CA ILE A 186 7.21 13.03 -0.23
C ILE A 186 6.88 13.02 1.26
N VAL A 187 6.34 11.90 1.76
CA VAL A 187 6.18 11.61 3.19
C VAL A 187 7.16 10.51 3.58
N ALA A 188 8.10 10.80 4.48
CA ALA A 188 9.19 9.89 4.86
C ALA A 188 9.61 10.09 6.32
N SER A 189 10.23 9.09 6.95
CA SER A 189 10.79 9.22 8.30
C SER A 189 12.33 9.30 8.30
N PRO A 190 12.95 10.08 9.21
CA PRO A 190 14.38 9.94 9.55
C PRO A 190 14.69 8.63 10.30
N GLY A 191 13.67 7.91 10.76
CA GLY A 191 13.77 6.66 11.51
C GLY A 191 13.93 5.39 10.66
N MET A 192 13.93 4.26 11.35
CA MET A 192 13.79 2.94 10.73
C MET A 192 12.34 2.73 10.31
N ILE A 193 12.12 2.14 9.13
CA ILE A 193 10.78 1.86 8.59
C ILE A 193 10.44 0.38 8.74
N ARG A 194 9.20 0.08 9.10
CA ARG A 194 8.58 -1.24 8.98
C ARG A 194 7.33 -1.13 8.10
N ALA A 195 7.14 -2.08 7.20
CA ALA A 195 5.92 -2.27 6.44
C ALA A 195 5.41 -3.70 6.65
N GLU A 196 4.09 -3.87 6.73
CA GLU A 196 3.44 -5.16 6.92
C GLU A 196 2.38 -5.36 5.83
N ALA A 197 2.25 -6.60 5.37
CA ALA A 197 1.24 -7.01 4.40
C ALA A 197 0.30 -8.06 5.03
N ASN A 198 -0.85 -8.30 4.41
CA ASN A 198 -1.73 -9.40 4.77
C ASN A 198 -1.06 -10.78 4.54
N ASP A 199 -1.65 -11.86 5.04
CA ASP A 199 -1.07 -13.22 4.96
C ASP A 199 -0.79 -13.67 3.51
N GLU A 200 -1.66 -13.27 2.57
CA GLU A 200 -1.51 -13.50 1.12
C GLU A 200 -0.41 -12.66 0.46
N LYS A 201 0.04 -11.59 1.15
CA LYS A 201 0.99 -10.57 0.67
C LYS A 201 0.52 -9.84 -0.59
N THR A 202 -0.80 -9.68 -0.72
CA THR A 202 -1.50 -8.95 -1.79
C THR A 202 -1.76 -7.49 -1.43
N HIS A 203 -1.83 -7.14 -0.14
CA HIS A 203 -2.19 -5.80 0.34
C HIS A 203 -1.26 -5.32 1.47
N ILE A 204 -0.90 -4.04 1.48
CA ILE A 204 -0.22 -3.39 2.60
C ILE A 204 -1.23 -3.13 3.73
N ILE A 205 -0.98 -3.65 4.92
CA ILE A 205 -1.85 -3.47 6.10
C ILE A 205 -1.25 -2.51 7.14
N LYS A 206 0.03 -2.14 7.03
CA LYS A 206 0.69 -1.20 7.94
C LYS A 206 1.95 -0.61 7.31
N ILE A 207 2.19 0.68 7.55
CA ILE A 207 3.50 1.32 7.40
C ILE A 207 3.75 2.13 8.68
N CYS A 208 4.85 1.87 9.37
CA CYS A 208 5.20 2.57 10.61
C CYS A 208 6.72 2.79 10.77
N SER A 209 7.09 3.60 11.76
CA SER A 209 8.48 3.96 12.06
C SER A 209 8.73 4.18 13.55
N ASP A 210 9.99 4.11 13.98
CA ASP A 210 10.47 4.50 15.31
C ASP A 210 10.59 6.02 15.50
N GLN A 211 10.41 6.82 14.43
CA GLN A 211 10.38 8.29 14.46
C GLN A 211 9.24 8.86 13.60
N PRO A 212 8.73 10.08 13.89
CA PRO A 212 7.66 10.70 13.12
C PRO A 212 7.91 10.76 11.61
N PHE A 213 6.86 10.59 10.82
CA PHE A 213 6.91 10.89 9.39
C PHE A 213 6.87 12.41 9.18
N LEU A 214 7.70 12.90 8.27
CA LEU A 214 7.84 14.29 7.89
C LEU A 214 7.42 14.47 6.42
N ALA A 215 6.86 15.64 6.09
CA ALA A 215 6.46 16.00 4.74
C ALA A 215 7.51 16.90 4.08
N PHE A 216 8.03 16.45 2.93
CA PHE A 216 9.05 17.12 2.13
C PHE A 216 8.40 17.65 0.86
N THR A 217 8.05 18.93 0.87
CA THR A 217 7.42 19.64 -0.26
C THR A 217 8.48 20.02 -1.30
N PRO A 218 8.21 19.93 -2.61
CA PRO A 218 9.15 20.35 -3.65
C PRO A 218 9.56 21.82 -3.46
N SER A 219 10.86 22.07 -3.40
CA SER A 219 11.42 23.40 -3.24
C SER A 219 11.84 23.96 -4.59
N ASN A 220 11.37 25.17 -4.93
CA ASN A 220 11.72 25.89 -6.17
C ASN A 220 13.14 26.48 -6.12
N ILE A 221 14.14 25.65 -5.79
CA ILE A 221 15.56 25.99 -5.77
C ILE A 221 16.16 25.52 -7.10
N VAL A 222 16.41 26.48 -7.99
CA VAL A 222 17.03 26.36 -9.31
C VAL A 222 18.44 26.93 -9.27
#